data_AF-A0A838WDA7-F1
#
_entry.id   AF-A0A838WDA7-F1
#
_cell.length_a   1.000
_cell.length_b   1.000
_cell.length_c   1.000
_cell.angle_alpha   90.00
_cell.angle_beta   90.00
_cell.angle_gamma   90.00
#
_symmetry.space_group_name_H-M   'P 1'
#
loop_
_entity.id
_entity.type
_entity.pdbx_description
1 polymer ?
#
loop_
_entity_poly.entity_id
_entity_poly.type
_entity_poly.pdbx_seq_one_letter_code
_entity_poly.pdbx_strand_id
1 'polypeptide(L)'
;MPLSRFSLRELARQVVLWAVVGAISAATVGRWLRQDALRPWRYRSWIFPRDPHFEEKAARVLDLYEGCWEGVPLGPKEYVLSADEKTSIQARVRLHPSAPPAPGEPMRVEHEYERGGALAYLAAWDVHR
;
A
#
# COMPACT_ATOMS: atom_id res chain seq x y z
N MET A 1 -19.00 -7.85 -8.88
CA MET A 1 -17.91 -7.32 -9.74
C MET A 1 -16.91 -6.59 -8.85
N PRO A 2 -15.60 -6.88 -8.89
CA PRO A 2 -14.63 -6.14 -8.09
C PRO A 2 -14.56 -4.69 -8.59
N LEU A 3 -14.60 -3.73 -7.66
CA LEU A 3 -14.69 -2.28 -7.90
C LEU A 3 -13.54 -1.69 -8.75
N SER A 4 -12.47 -2.44 -8.99
CA SER A 4 -11.24 -1.98 -9.66
C SER A 4 -11.28 -2.00 -11.20
N ARG A 5 -12.40 -2.37 -11.83
CA ARG A 5 -12.43 -2.70 -13.28
C ARG A 5 -13.49 -2.00 -14.12
N PHE A 6 -14.15 -0.95 -13.64
CA PHE A 6 -15.16 -0.28 -14.46
C PHE A 6 -14.55 0.59 -15.57
N SER A 7 -14.75 0.17 -16.82
CA SER A 7 -14.61 1.03 -17.99
C SER A 7 -15.81 1.98 -18.13
N LEU A 8 -15.65 3.10 -18.85
CA LEU A 8 -16.76 4.05 -19.11
C LEU A 8 -17.96 3.38 -19.83
N ARG A 9 -17.72 2.33 -20.60
CA ARG A 9 -18.78 1.57 -21.28
C ARG A 9 -19.57 0.71 -20.29
N GLU A 10 -18.90 0.10 -19.31
CA GLU A 10 -19.58 -0.68 -18.27
C GLU A 10 -20.37 0.23 -17.34
N LEU A 11 -19.84 1.41 -16.99
CA LEU A 11 -20.59 2.42 -16.25
C LEU A 11 -21.83 2.87 -17.03
N ALA A 12 -21.71 3.17 -18.32
CA ALA A 12 -22.87 3.53 -19.15
C ALA A 12 -23.92 2.41 -19.19
N ARG A 13 -23.52 1.15 -19.34
CA ARG A 13 -24.45 0.00 -19.25
C ARG A 13 -25.09 -0.10 -17.88
N GLN A 14 -24.32 0.05 -16.80
CA GLN A 14 -24.81 -0.11 -15.44
C GLN A 14 -25.84 0.97 -15.06
N VAL A 15 -25.61 2.21 -15.49
CA VAL A 15 -26.52 3.34 -15.26
C VAL A 15 -27.86 3.13 -15.98
N VAL A 16 -27.85 2.52 -17.18
CA VAL A 16 -29.07 2.11 -17.89
C VAL A 16 -29.75 0.94 -17.19
N LEU A 17 -28.99 -0.07 -16.75
CA LEU A 17 -29.53 -1.23 -16.01
C LEU A 17 -30.20 -0.82 -14.68
N TRP A 18 -29.68 0.21 -14.01
CA TRP A 18 -30.29 0.77 -12.81
C TRP A 18 -31.44 1.75 -13.09
N ALA A 19 -31.85 1.91 -14.35
CA ALA A 19 -32.93 2.78 -14.79
C ALA A 19 -32.76 4.26 -14.38
N VAL A 20 -31.51 4.72 -14.17
CA VAL A 20 -31.23 6.13 -13.88
C VAL A 20 -31.52 7.00 -15.11
N VAL A 21 -31.21 6.47 -16.31
CA VAL A 21 -31.55 7.07 -17.61
C VAL A 21 -31.89 5.96 -18.61
N GLY A 22 -32.74 6.26 -19.59
CA GLY A 22 -33.14 5.28 -20.62
C GLY A 22 -32.03 4.92 -21.61
N ALA A 23 -31.09 5.83 -21.88
CA ALA A 23 -29.90 5.58 -22.70
C ALA A 23 -28.81 6.61 -22.40
N ILE A 24 -27.54 6.21 -22.46
CA ILE A 24 -26.40 7.13 -22.31
C ILE A 24 -25.16 6.60 -23.03
N SER A 25 -24.38 7.50 -23.63
CA SER A 25 -23.09 7.14 -24.25
C SER A 25 -21.95 7.16 -23.23
N ALA A 26 -20.98 6.27 -23.38
CA ALA A 26 -19.77 6.23 -22.55
C ALA A 26 -19.01 7.57 -22.54
N ALA A 27 -19.05 8.31 -23.66
CA ALA A 27 -18.45 9.64 -23.76
C ALA A 27 -19.16 10.66 -22.84
N THR A 28 -20.49 10.57 -22.72
CA THR A 28 -21.28 11.44 -21.83
C THR A 28 -20.99 11.13 -20.37
N VAL A 29 -20.96 9.84 -19.99
CA VAL A 29 -20.52 9.39 -18.66
C VAL A 29 -19.12 9.93 -18.34
N GLY A 30 -18.19 9.82 -19.30
CA GLY A 30 -16.83 10.33 -19.13
C GLY A 30 -16.76 11.86 -18.98
N ARG A 31 -17.64 12.62 -19.64
CA ARG A 31 -17.72 14.08 -19.45
C ARG A 31 -18.21 14.43 -18.05
N TRP A 32 -19.29 13.81 -17.58
CA TRP A 32 -19.83 14.06 -16.24
C TRP A 32 -18.82 13.73 -15.14
N LEU A 33 -18.20 12.55 -15.20
CA LEU A 33 -17.17 12.17 -14.23
C LEU A 33 -15.98 13.14 -14.21
N ARG A 34 -15.59 13.71 -15.37
CA ARG A 34 -14.54 14.75 -15.41
C ARG A 34 -15.00 16.08 -14.82
N GLN A 35 -16.23 16.50 -15.10
CA GLN A 35 -16.80 17.74 -14.56
C GLN A 35 -16.89 17.67 -13.03
N ASP A 36 -17.31 16.53 -12.49
CA ASP A 36 -17.47 16.33 -11.04
C ASP A 36 -16.18 15.88 -10.33
N ALA A 37 -15.04 15.89 -11.05
CA ALA A 37 -13.74 15.39 -10.58
C ALA A 37 -13.75 13.93 -10.05
N LEU A 38 -14.79 13.17 -10.34
CA LEU A 38 -14.95 11.78 -9.93
C LEU A 38 -14.09 10.88 -10.80
N ARG A 39 -13.26 10.06 -10.16
CA ARG A 39 -12.45 9.05 -10.82
C ARG A 39 -12.68 7.69 -10.14
N PRO A 40 -13.79 7.00 -10.42
CA PRO A 40 -14.16 5.75 -9.73
C PRO A 40 -13.11 4.63 -9.85
N TRP A 41 -12.26 4.68 -10.88
CA TRP A 41 -11.13 3.77 -11.08
C TRP A 41 -9.88 4.16 -10.27
N ARG A 42 -9.85 5.32 -9.63
CA ARG A 42 -8.81 5.69 -8.66
C ARG A 42 -9.29 5.32 -7.28
N TYR A 43 -8.59 4.40 -6.67
CA TYR A 43 -8.67 4.14 -5.24
C TYR A 43 -7.35 4.54 -4.61
N ARG A 44 -7.41 5.05 -3.39
CA ARG A 44 -6.26 5.18 -2.50
C ARG A 44 -6.60 4.43 -1.22
N SER A 45 -5.59 3.83 -0.63
CA SER A 45 -5.67 3.35 0.74
C SER A 45 -6.09 4.52 1.64
N TRP A 46 -7.10 4.32 2.47
CA TRP A 46 -7.53 5.27 3.49
C TRP A 46 -7.46 4.58 4.84
N ILE A 47 -6.86 5.25 5.82
CA ILE A 47 -6.87 4.79 7.21
C ILE A 47 -8.00 5.54 7.90
N PHE A 48 -9.02 4.81 8.33
CA PHE A 48 -10.08 5.36 9.17
C PHE A 48 -9.66 5.23 10.64
N PRO A 49 -9.61 6.33 11.42
CA PRO A 49 -9.35 6.25 12.86
C PRO A 49 -10.39 5.37 13.55
N ARG A 50 -9.94 4.26 14.13
CA ARG A 50 -10.81 3.33 14.90
C ARG A 50 -10.71 3.52 16.40
N ASP A 51 -9.63 4.18 16.85
CA ASP A 51 -9.39 4.44 18.25
C ASP A 51 -10.04 5.78 18.63
N PRO A 52 -10.90 5.84 19.66
CA PRO A 52 -11.46 7.09 20.16
C PRO A 52 -10.41 8.13 20.56
N HIS A 53 -9.20 7.68 20.91
CA HIS A 53 -8.07 8.53 21.31
C HIS A 53 -7.01 8.63 20.20
N PHE A 54 -7.38 8.40 18.94
CA PHE A 54 -6.45 8.40 17.81
C PHE A 54 -5.64 9.70 17.72
N GLU A 55 -6.30 10.85 17.85
CA GLU A 55 -5.65 12.16 17.74
C GLU A 55 -4.59 12.36 18.82
N GLU A 56 -4.93 12.07 20.08
CA GLU A 56 -4.00 12.15 21.21
C GLU A 56 -2.78 11.23 21.02
N LYS A 57 -3.01 10.00 20.56
CA LYS A 57 -1.92 9.03 20.30
C LYS A 57 -1.07 9.45 19.12
N ALA A 58 -1.68 9.96 18.06
CA ALA A 58 -0.98 10.43 16.87
C ALA A 58 -0.14 11.67 17.17
N ALA A 59 -0.67 12.63 17.94
CA ALA A 59 0.05 13.82 18.38
C ALA A 59 1.38 13.46 19.08
N ARG A 60 1.36 12.52 20.02
CA ARG A 60 2.58 12.05 20.70
C ARG A 60 3.63 11.47 19.75
N VAL A 61 3.21 10.79 18.68
CA VAL A 61 4.14 10.24 17.67
C VAL A 61 4.72 11.36 16.81
N LEU A 62 3.91 12.35 16.46
CA LEU A 62 4.37 13.53 15.73
C LEU A 62 5.35 14.35 16.56
N ASP A 63 5.09 14.56 17.86
CA ASP A 63 6.01 15.25 18.77
C ASP A 63 7.38 14.54 18.81
N LEU A 64 7.38 13.20 18.87
CA LEU A 64 8.62 12.43 18.80
C LEU A 64 9.38 12.67 17.49
N TYR A 65 8.70 12.72 16.34
CA TYR A 65 9.34 13.05 15.06
C TYR A 65 9.87 14.49 14.99
N GLU A 66 9.30 15.41 15.76
CA GLU A 66 9.82 16.77 15.96
C GLU A 66 10.92 16.84 17.03
N GLY A 67 11.32 15.71 17.61
CA GLY A 67 12.33 15.65 18.66
C GLY A 67 11.84 16.18 20.01
N CYS A 68 10.56 16.01 20.32
CA CYS A 68 9.94 16.38 21.59
C CYS A 68 9.28 15.17 22.27
N TRP A 69 9.38 15.08 23.59
CA TRP A 69 8.67 14.10 24.41
C TRP A 69 7.98 14.80 25.57
N GLU A 70 6.66 14.63 25.70
CA GLU A 70 5.84 15.27 26.74
C GLU A 70 6.05 16.80 26.83
N GLY A 71 6.28 17.45 25.69
CA GLY A 71 6.52 18.89 25.60
C GLY A 71 7.95 19.33 25.91
N VAL A 72 8.88 18.40 26.12
CA VAL A 72 10.30 18.67 26.39
C VAL A 72 11.15 18.26 25.18
N PRO A 73 12.07 19.12 24.69
CA PRO A 73 13.00 18.75 23.64
C PRO A 73 13.90 17.58 24.07
N LEU A 74 14.14 16.66 23.15
CA LEU A 74 15.05 15.54 23.38
C LEU A 74 16.48 16.01 23.60
N GLY A 75 17.14 15.43 24.58
CA GLY A 75 18.53 15.68 24.92
C GLY A 75 19.51 15.07 23.91
N PRO A 76 20.81 15.43 24.00
CA PRO A 76 21.84 15.02 23.04
C PRO A 76 22.17 13.51 23.04
N LYS A 77 21.60 12.74 23.97
CA LYS A 77 21.77 11.29 24.08
C LYS A 77 20.43 10.53 24.00
N GLU A 78 19.37 11.22 23.60
CA GLU A 78 18.05 10.62 23.39
C GLU A 78 17.83 10.45 21.88
N TYR A 79 17.12 9.37 21.52
CA TYR A 79 16.99 8.93 20.14
C TYR A 79 15.57 8.47 19.87
N VAL A 80 15.11 8.71 18.65
CA VAL A 80 13.81 8.24 18.16
C VAL A 80 14.06 7.18 17.12
N LEU A 81 13.65 5.95 17.44
CA LEU A 81 13.75 4.81 16.53
C LEU A 81 12.38 4.49 15.95
N SER A 82 12.26 4.59 14.64
CA SER A 82 11.09 4.10 13.91
C SER A 82 11.35 2.67 13.48
N ALA A 83 10.72 1.71 14.16
CA ALA A 83 10.82 0.30 13.84
C ALA A 83 9.67 -0.15 12.92
N ASP A 84 10.00 -0.96 11.92
CA ASP A 84 9.03 -1.61 11.05
C ASP A 84 9.35 -3.10 10.91
N GLU A 85 8.30 -3.89 10.70
CA GLU A 85 8.39 -5.33 10.49
C GLU A 85 7.84 -5.72 9.12
N LYS A 86 8.66 -6.45 8.37
CA LYS A 86 8.18 -7.21 7.23
C LYS A 86 7.94 -8.64 7.69
N THR A 87 6.72 -8.92 8.11
CA THR A 87 6.28 -10.24 8.55
C THR A 87 5.94 -11.15 7.37
N SER A 88 5.79 -12.44 7.67
CA SER A 88 5.34 -13.47 6.73
C SER A 88 6.17 -13.58 5.45
N ILE A 89 7.48 -13.27 5.52
CA ILE A 89 8.40 -13.50 4.40
C ILE A 89 8.56 -15.00 4.25
N GLN A 90 8.07 -15.56 3.16
CA GLN A 90 8.11 -16.99 2.93
C GLN A 90 9.56 -17.47 2.71
N ALA A 91 10.01 -18.41 3.55
CA ALA A 91 11.26 -19.11 3.32
C ALA A 91 11.05 -20.17 2.22
N ARG A 92 11.78 -20.04 1.10
CA ARG A 92 11.68 -20.94 -0.05
C ARG A 92 12.98 -21.73 -0.17
N VAL A 93 12.91 -23.03 0.04
CA VAL A 93 14.04 -23.95 -0.16
C VAL A 93 13.96 -24.45 -1.61
N ARG A 94 14.90 -24.04 -2.46
CA ARG A 94 14.89 -24.42 -3.88
C ARG A 94 15.22 -25.89 -4.04
N LEU A 95 14.47 -26.58 -4.90
CA LEU A 95 14.71 -28.00 -5.18
C LEU A 95 16.04 -28.22 -5.92
N HIS A 96 16.42 -27.26 -6.76
CA HIS A 96 17.70 -27.25 -7.46
C HIS A 96 18.48 -25.96 -7.21
N PRO A 97 19.83 -26.01 -7.20
CA PRO A 97 20.66 -24.83 -7.04
C PRO A 97 20.51 -23.87 -8.22
N SER A 98 20.64 -22.57 -7.95
CA SER A 98 20.67 -21.55 -9.00
C SER A 98 21.89 -21.74 -9.90
N ALA A 99 21.71 -21.59 -11.21
CA ALA A 99 22.81 -21.52 -12.16
C ALA A 99 23.40 -20.10 -12.15
N PRO A 100 24.74 -19.94 -11.99
CA PRO A 100 25.37 -18.63 -11.97
C PRO A 100 25.25 -17.92 -13.33
N PRO A 101 25.36 -16.57 -13.36
CA PRO A 101 25.41 -15.83 -14.61
C PRO A 101 26.70 -16.14 -15.39
N ALA A 102 26.64 -16.03 -16.72
CA ALA A 102 27.79 -16.15 -17.63
C ALA A 102 27.72 -15.07 -18.74
N PRO A 103 28.78 -14.81 -19.51
CA PRO A 103 28.71 -13.84 -20.61
C PRO A 103 27.57 -14.18 -21.58
N GLY A 104 26.59 -13.27 -21.69
CA GLY A 104 25.38 -13.47 -22.51
C GLY A 104 24.27 -14.29 -21.86
N GLU A 105 24.47 -14.83 -20.65
CA GLU A 105 23.49 -15.63 -19.93
C GLU A 105 23.18 -15.05 -18.53
N PRO A 106 21.92 -14.71 -18.23
CA PRO A 106 21.53 -14.29 -16.89
C PRO A 106 21.53 -15.46 -15.90
N MET A 107 21.63 -15.14 -14.61
CA MET A 107 21.42 -16.11 -13.53
C MET A 107 20.05 -16.78 -13.68
N ARG A 108 20.01 -18.11 -13.56
CA ARG A 108 18.77 -18.90 -13.56
C ARG A 108 18.47 -19.38 -12.15
N VAL A 109 17.32 -18.99 -11.62
CA VAL A 109 16.85 -19.38 -10.29
C VAL A 109 15.74 -20.40 -10.45
N GLU A 110 15.85 -21.53 -9.75
CA GLU A 110 14.83 -22.58 -9.80
C GLU A 110 13.47 -22.04 -9.33
N HIS A 111 12.44 -22.33 -10.12
CA HIS A 111 11.08 -21.93 -9.82
C HIS A 111 10.48 -22.81 -8.73
N GLU A 112 10.71 -24.12 -8.78
CA GLU A 112 10.18 -25.08 -7.80
C GLU A 112 10.88 -24.95 -6.44
N TYR A 113 10.09 -25.10 -5.38
CA TYR A 113 10.60 -24.96 -4.02
C TYR A 113 9.71 -25.68 -3.00
N GLU A 114 10.32 -26.05 -1.89
CA GLU A 114 9.63 -26.49 -0.68
C GLU A 114 9.41 -25.32 0.28
N ARG A 115 8.28 -25.34 0.98
CA ARG A 115 7.94 -24.31 1.98
C ARG A 115 8.77 -24.55 3.24
N GLY A 116 9.73 -23.67 3.51
CA GLY A 116 10.57 -23.71 4.71
C GLY A 116 10.01 -22.94 5.91
N GLY A 117 8.74 -22.52 5.87
CA GLY A 117 8.13 -21.66 6.90
C GLY A 117 8.11 -20.18 6.52
N ALA A 118 8.03 -19.32 7.55
CA ALA A 118 7.96 -17.87 7.40
C ALA A 118 8.95 -17.18 8.33
N LEU A 119 9.56 -16.11 7.83
CA LEU A 119 10.50 -15.25 8.55
C LEU A 119 9.86 -13.87 8.78
N ALA A 120 10.27 -13.23 9.86
CA ALA A 120 10.02 -11.82 10.10
C ALA A 120 11.33 -11.07 9.96
N TYR A 121 11.32 -10.01 9.15
CA TYR A 121 12.45 -9.08 9.04
C TYR A 121 12.11 -7.83 9.83
N LEU A 122 12.93 -7.54 10.84
CA LEU A 122 12.79 -6.37 11.71
C LEU A 122 13.86 -5.36 11.31
N ALA A 123 13.46 -4.11 11.13
CA ALA A 123 14.37 -3.00 10.90
C ALA A 123 13.98 -1.82 11.78
N ALA A 124 14.97 -1.05 12.22
CA ALA A 124 14.76 0.20 12.92
C ALA A 124 15.60 1.29 12.27
N TRP A 125 15.00 2.46 12.15
CA TRP A 125 15.61 3.65 11.58
C TRP A 125 15.73 4.73 12.64
N ASP A 126 16.91 5.33 12.79
CA ASP A 126 17.09 6.55 13.59
C ASP A 126 16.57 7.74 12.78
N VAL A 127 15.44 8.29 13.19
CA VAL A 127 14.68 9.28 12.38
C VAL A 127 15.50 10.56 12.12
N HIS A 128 16.49 10.85 12.95
CA HIS A 128 17.27 12.08 12.87
C HIS A 128 18.68 11.90 12.30
N ARG A 129 19.03 10.73 11.76
CA ARG A 129 20.36 10.43 11.20
C ARG A 129 20.27 9.75 9.84
#